data_AF-A0A0L1L3H8-F1
#
_entry.id   AF-A0A0L1L3H8-F1
#
_cell.length_a   1.000
_cell.length_b   1.000
_cell.length_c   1.000
_cell.angle_alpha   90.00
_cell.angle_beta   90.00
_cell.angle_gamma   90.00
#
_symmetry.space_group_name_H-M   'P 1'
#
loop_
_entity.id
_entity.type
_entity.pdbx_description
1 polymer ?
#
loop_
_entity_poly.entity_id
_entity_poly.type
_entity_poly.pdbx_seq_one_letter_code
_entity_poly.pdbx_strand_id
1 'polypeptide(L)'
;LDGPVRGNGKIMQELEAFFRGAGWNVIKVVWGREWDELLGQDTDGSLVKIMNETPDGDYQTYKAESGGFVREHFFGKDPATK
;
A
#
# COMPACT_ATOMS: atom_id res chain seq x y z
N LEU A 1 -22.77 -1.11 6.19
CA LEU A 1 -21.47 -1.01 5.50
C LEU A 1 -20.51 -0.43 6.52
N ASP A 2 -20.13 -1.24 7.52
CA ASP A 2 -19.39 -0.81 8.71
C ASP A 2 -18.01 -1.46 8.72
N GLY A 3 -16.98 -0.66 8.44
CA GLY A 3 -15.59 -1.04 8.61
C GLY A 3 -14.89 -1.61 7.36
N PRO A 4 -13.56 -1.84 7.47
CA PRO A 4 -12.75 -2.35 6.38
C PRO A 4 -13.15 -3.79 6.03
N VAL A 5 -13.18 -4.10 4.72
CA VAL A 5 -13.52 -5.45 4.23
C VAL A 5 -12.57 -6.50 4.82
N ARG A 6 -11.27 -6.18 4.96
CA ARG A 6 -10.27 -6.99 5.67
C ARG A 6 -9.19 -6.13 6.34
N GLY A 7 -9.43 -5.66 7.57
CA GLY A 7 -8.49 -4.78 8.28
C GLY A 7 -7.07 -5.35 8.45
N ASN A 8 -6.94 -6.65 8.73
CA ASN A 8 -5.64 -7.32 8.94
C ASN A 8 -5.05 -7.94 7.67
N GLY A 9 -5.76 -7.83 6.54
CA GLY A 9 -5.38 -8.42 5.27
C GLY A 9 -5.15 -7.35 4.21
N LYS A 10 -5.14 -7.79 2.96
CA LYS A 10 -5.08 -6.89 1.82
C LYS A 10 -6.01 -7.39 0.71
N ILE A 11 -7.20 -6.80 0.63
CA ILE A 11 -8.27 -7.28 -0.25
C ILE A 11 -7.87 -7.24 -1.73
N MET A 12 -7.05 -6.27 -2.12
CA MET A 12 -6.57 -6.14 -3.49
C MET A 12 -5.70 -7.33 -3.93
N GLN A 13 -4.81 -7.81 -3.05
CA GLN A 13 -3.96 -8.98 -3.30
C GLN A 13 -4.80 -10.26 -3.38
N GLU A 14 -5.82 -10.38 -2.53
CA GLU A 14 -6.72 -11.53 -2.57
C GLU A 14 -7.52 -11.58 -3.87
N LEU A 15 -8.07 -10.44 -4.29
CA LEU A 15 -8.77 -10.33 -5.57
C LEU A 15 -7.82 -10.61 -6.74
N GLU A 16 -6.61 -10.05 -6.73
CA GLU A 16 -5.61 -10.32 -7.76
C GLU A 16 -5.31 -11.82 -7.86
N ALA A 17 -5.05 -12.50 -6.74
CA ALA A 17 -4.77 -13.93 -6.72
C ALA A 17 -5.95 -14.74 -7.28
N PHE A 18 -7.18 -14.39 -6.86
CA PHE A 18 -8.39 -15.06 -7.33
C PHE A 18 -8.60 -14.88 -8.84
N PHE A 19 -8.54 -13.65 -9.35
CA PHE A 19 -8.77 -13.36 -10.77
C PHE A 19 -7.65 -13.90 -11.66
N ARG A 20 -6.38 -13.77 -11.26
CA ARG A 20 -5.27 -14.38 -11.99
C ARG A 20 -5.38 -15.90 -12.01
N GLY A 21 -5.79 -16.52 -10.89
CA GLY A 21 -6.06 -17.96 -10.83
C GLY A 21 -7.18 -18.40 -11.78
N ALA A 22 -8.14 -17.51 -12.06
CA ALA A 22 -9.19 -17.73 -13.05
C ALA A 22 -8.78 -17.39 -14.50
N GLY A 23 -7.50 -17.07 -14.76
CA GLY A 23 -6.98 -16.75 -16.09
C GLY A 23 -7.27 -15.32 -16.57
N TRP A 24 -7.69 -14.42 -15.67
CA TRP A 24 -7.94 -13.03 -16.04
C TRP A 24 -6.64 -12.23 -16.11
N ASN A 25 -6.59 -11.26 -17.03
CA ASN A 25 -5.59 -10.22 -16.98
C ASN A 25 -5.96 -9.21 -15.88
N VAL A 26 -5.09 -9.04 -14.90
CA VAL A 26 -5.33 -8.15 -13.76
C VAL A 26 -4.44 -6.91 -13.87
N ILE A 27 -5.09 -5.75 -13.96
CA ILE A 27 -4.45 -4.44 -13.94
C ILE A 27 -4.77 -3.78 -12.60
N LYS A 28 -3.73 -3.46 -11.81
CA LYS A 28 -3.86 -2.75 -10.55
C LYS A 28 -3.47 -1.29 -10.73
N VAL A 29 -4.39 -0.38 -10.41
CA VAL A 29 -4.14 1.07 -10.40
C VAL A 29 -4.12 1.49 -8.94
N VAL A 30 -2.92 1.51 -8.35
CA VAL A 30 -2.75 1.61 -6.89
C VAL A 30 -2.40 3.03 -6.45
N TRP A 31 -1.51 3.69 -7.18
CA TRP A 31 -0.95 4.99 -6.80
C TRP A 31 -1.25 6.05 -7.86
N GLY A 32 -1.48 7.27 -7.39
CA GLY A 32 -1.54 8.46 -8.24
C GLY A 32 -0.16 8.87 -8.74
N ARG A 33 -0.11 9.77 -9.73
CA ARG A 33 1.11 10.25 -10.37
C ARG A 33 2.09 10.90 -9.37
N GLU A 34 1.58 11.41 -8.26
CA GLU A 34 2.38 12.01 -7.18
C GLU A 34 3.39 11.02 -6.57
N TRP A 35 3.19 9.70 -6.74
CA TRP A 35 4.10 8.67 -6.26
C TRP A 35 5.17 8.28 -7.28
N ASP A 36 5.06 8.70 -8.54
CA ASP A 36 5.98 8.27 -9.60
C ASP A 36 7.44 8.67 -9.29
N GLU A 37 7.65 9.87 -8.77
CA GLU A 37 9.00 10.33 -8.40
C GLU A 37 9.59 9.51 -7.24
N LEU A 38 8.81 9.26 -6.20
CA LEU A 38 9.24 8.47 -5.04
C LEU A 38 9.56 7.02 -5.44
N LEU A 39 8.69 6.40 -6.24
CA LEU A 39 8.90 5.04 -6.73
C LEU A 39 10.06 4.96 -7.73
N GLY A 40 10.29 6.01 -8.52
CA GLY A 40 11.44 6.09 -9.41
C GLY A 40 12.77 6.23 -8.66
N GLN A 41 12.75 6.76 -7.43
CA GLN A 41 13.92 6.89 -6.55
C GLN A 41 14.13 5.65 -5.65
N ASP A 42 13.17 4.73 -5.57
CA ASP A 42 13.20 3.51 -4.75
C ASP A 42 14.13 2.43 -5.35
N THR A 43 15.43 2.71 -5.37
CA THR A 43 16.43 1.83 -6.03
C THR A 43 16.70 0.54 -5.27
N ASP A 44 16.42 0.49 -3.96
CA ASP A 44 16.61 -0.68 -3.11
C ASP A 44 15.30 -1.44 -2.82
N GLY A 45 14.17 -0.92 -3.29
CA GLY A 45 12.85 -1.53 -3.12
C GLY A 45 12.27 -1.36 -1.70
N SER A 46 12.88 -0.54 -0.85
CA SER A 46 12.43 -0.29 0.52
C SER A 46 11.03 0.31 0.58
N LEU A 47 10.71 1.26 -0.32
CA LEU A 47 9.38 1.87 -0.40
C LEU A 47 8.34 0.85 -0.85
N VAL A 48 8.62 0.10 -1.92
CA VAL A 48 7.73 -0.96 -2.41
C VAL A 48 7.55 -2.05 -1.34
N LYS A 49 8.57 -2.37 -0.56
CA LYS A 49 8.48 -3.32 0.54
C LYS A 49 7.47 -2.87 1.60
N ILE A 50 7.61 -1.65 2.14
CA ILE A 50 6.68 -1.15 3.18
C ILE A 50 5.25 -1.01 2.64
N MET A 51 5.08 -0.71 1.34
CA MET A 51 3.78 -0.69 0.67
C MET A 51 3.13 -2.09 0.62
N ASN A 52 3.92 -3.13 0.37
CA ASN A 52 3.45 -4.50 0.32
C ASN A 52 3.12 -5.04 1.72
N GLU A 53 3.91 -4.69 2.74
CA GLU A 53 3.72 -5.17 4.11
C GLU A 53 2.60 -4.46 4.87
N THR A 54 2.23 -3.24 4.47
CA THR A 54 1.17 -2.44 5.16
C THR A 54 -0.24 -3.02 4.93
N PRO A 55 -0.99 -3.43 5.97
CA PRO A 55 -2.37 -3.93 5.84
C PRO A 55 -3.39 -2.86 5.43
N ASP A 56 -4.56 -3.27 4.94
CA ASP A 56 -5.63 -2.34 4.55
C ASP A 56 -6.12 -1.48 5.73
N GLY A 57 -6.13 -2.02 6.94
CA GLY A 57 -6.49 -1.28 8.16
C GLY A 57 -5.58 -0.10 8.42
N ASP A 58 -4.26 -0.29 8.30
CA ASP A 58 -3.27 0.78 8.42
C ASP A 58 -3.48 1.86 7.35
N TYR A 59 -3.76 1.46 6.11
CA TYR A 59 -4.06 2.41 5.04
C TYR A 59 -5.33 3.23 5.30
N GLN A 60 -6.35 2.66 5.94
CA GLN A 60 -7.53 3.42 6.36
C GLN A 60 -7.18 4.43 7.47
N THR A 61 -6.36 4.04 8.44
CA THR A 61 -5.86 4.93 9.49
C THR A 61 -5.07 6.10 8.89
N TYR A 62 -4.11 5.83 8.00
CA TYR A 62 -3.29 6.88 7.38
C TYR A 62 -4.11 7.90 6.59
N LYS A 63 -5.22 7.48 5.98
CA LYS A 63 -6.13 8.39 5.28
C LYS A 63 -6.86 9.35 6.21
N ALA A 64 -7.11 8.94 7.46
CA ALA A 64 -7.79 9.75 8.46
C ALA A 64 -6.85 10.64 9.28
N GLU A 65 -5.54 10.40 9.19
CA GLU A 65 -4.51 11.01 10.02
C GLU A 65 -3.71 12.12 9.30
N SER A 66 -2.92 12.87 10.08
CA SER A 66 -2.10 13.96 9.55
C SER A 66 -0.89 13.49 8.72
N GLY A 67 -0.35 14.37 7.87
CA GLY A 67 0.88 14.08 7.13
C GLY A 67 2.10 13.80 8.03
N GLY A 68 2.16 14.41 9.22
CA GLY A 68 3.18 14.11 10.22
C GLY A 68 3.08 12.67 10.73
N PHE A 69 1.85 12.22 11.01
CA PHE A 69 1.58 10.84 11.40
C PHE A 69 1.97 9.85 10.30
N VAL A 70 1.63 10.13 9.03
CA VAL A 70 2.02 9.29 7.88
C VAL A 70 3.53 9.23 7.73
N ARG A 71 4.25 10.35 7.87
CA ARG A 71 5.72 10.37 7.82
C ARG A 71 6.33 9.48 8.90
N GLU A 72 5.78 9.50 10.11
CA GLU A 72 6.30 8.71 11.22
C GLU A 72 5.92 7.22 11.14
N HIS A 73 4.67 6.91 10.78
CA HIS A 73 4.12 5.57 10.93
C HIS A 73 4.06 4.75 9.62
N PHE A 74 4.11 5.40 8.46
CA PHE A 74 4.25 4.71 7.17
C PHE A 74 5.70 4.75 6.69
N PHE A 75 6.22 5.94 6.42
CA PHE A 75 7.59 6.14 5.94
C PHE A 75 8.65 5.84 7.01
N GLY A 76 8.32 5.94 8.30
CA GLY A 76 9.21 5.55 9.38
C GLY A 76 9.32 4.04 9.63
N LYS A 77 8.60 3.19 8.88
CA LYS A 77 8.72 1.72 8.97
C LYS A 77 10.09 1.20 8.54
N ASP A 78 10.78 1.94 7.66
CA ASP A 78 12.14 1.64 7.23
C ASP A 78 12.99 2.94 7.24
N PRO A 79 14.23 2.92 7.77
CA PRO A 79 15.12 4.08 7.72
C PRO A 79 15.36 4.61 6.30
N ALA A 80 15.34 3.73 5.28
CA ALA A 80 15.54 4.11 3.88
C ALA A 80 14.36 4.89 3.29
N THR A 81 13.18 4.81 3.89
CA THR A 81 11.96 5.46 3.40
C THR A 81 11.62 6.77 4.10
N LYS A 82 12.46 7.25 5.01
CA LYS A 82 12.17 8.40 5.91
C LYS A 82 12.53 9.78 5.33
#